data_AF-A0A965BWL5-F1
#
_entry.id   AF-A0A965BWL5-F1
#
_cell.length_a   1.000
_cell.length_b   1.000
_cell.length_c   1.000
_cell.angle_alpha   90.00
_cell.angle_beta   90.00
_cell.angle_gamma   90.00
#
_symmetry.space_group_name_H-M   'P 1'
#
loop_
_entity.id
_entity.type
_entity.pdbx_description
1 polymer ?
#
loop_
_entity_poly.entity_id
_entity_poly.type
_entity_poly.pdbx_seq_one_letter_code
_entity_poly.pdbx_strand_id
1 'polypeptide(L)'
;MPYLIEALLFLAPFAAFFIWRRLNPGREPSGVLLVMAACGAALMLAGAVWYGLSRSSAPGSTYVPARIDGNEITPGHMEPRR
;
A
#
# COMPACT_ATOMS: atom_id res chain seq x y z
N MET A 1 -18.46 7.97 2.44
CA MET A 1 -17.34 7.75 1.50
C MET A 1 -16.35 6.79 2.14
N PRO A 2 -16.43 5.47 1.86
CA PRO A 2 -15.69 4.43 2.59
C PRO A 2 -14.17 4.49 2.42
N TYR A 3 -13.66 5.32 1.50
CA TYR A 3 -12.23 5.47 1.22
C TYR A 3 -11.69 6.88 1.46
N LEU A 4 -12.44 7.73 2.18
CA LEU A 4 -12.08 9.13 2.35
C LEU A 4 -10.76 9.28 3.13
N ILE A 5 -10.59 8.50 4.19
CA ILE A 5 -9.40 8.58 5.05
C ILE A 5 -8.17 8.11 4.25
N GLU A 6 -8.30 7.02 3.51
CA GLU A 6 -7.28 6.45 2.64
C GLU A 6 -6.88 7.45 1.55
N ALA A 7 -7.84 8.10 0.91
CA ALA A 7 -7.58 9.14 -0.08
C ALA A 7 -6.86 10.34 0.54
N LEU A 8 -7.26 10.77 1.74
CA LEU A 8 -6.60 11.86 2.46
C LEU A 8 -5.17 11.49 2.87
N LEU A 9 -4.94 10.28 3.38
CA LEU A 9 -3.61 9.79 3.75
C LEU A 9 -2.69 9.63 2.53
N PHE A 10 -3.25 9.17 1.41
CA PHE A 10 -2.54 9.08 0.14
C PHE A 10 -2.13 10.46 -0.39
N LEU A 11 -3.03 11.45 -0.29
CA LEU A 11 -2.78 12.82 -0.75
C LEU A 11 -1.93 13.64 0.23
N ALA A 12 -1.86 13.26 1.50
CA ALA A 12 -1.17 14.00 2.56
C ALA A 12 0.26 14.44 2.21
N PRO A 13 1.18 13.57 1.73
CA PRO A 13 2.55 13.99 1.41
C PRO A 13 2.59 15.02 0.26
N PHE A 14 1.72 14.89 -0.74
CA PHE A 14 1.63 15.80 -1.88
C PHE A 14 1.03 17.15 -1.47
N ALA A 15 -0.04 17.12 -0.67
CA ALA A 15 -0.67 18.30 -0.13
C ALA A 15 0.29 19.07 0.77
N ALA A 16 1.02 18.37 1.67
CA ALA A 16 2.03 18.98 2.53
C ALA A 16 3.14 19.66 1.72
N PHE A 17 3.66 18.99 0.67
CA PHE A 17 4.66 19.59 -0.21
C PHE A 17 4.11 20.80 -0.99
N PHE A 18 2.88 20.70 -1.50
CA PHE A 18 2.23 21.79 -2.23
C PHE A 18 2.02 23.03 -1.35
N ILE A 19 1.51 22.82 -0.12
CA ILE A 19 1.37 23.89 0.88
C ILE A 19 2.72 24.52 1.18
N TRP A 20 3.75 23.71 1.43
CA TRP A 20 5.10 24.21 1.67
C TRP A 20 5.61 25.06 0.50
N ARG A 21 5.45 24.59 -0.74
CA ARG A 21 5.88 25.33 -1.95
C ARG A 21 5.13 26.64 -2.13
N ARG A 22 3.84 26.68 -1.79
CA ARG A 22 3.03 27.90 -1.85
C ARG A 22 3.48 28.96 -0.84
N LEU A 23 3.94 28.52 0.33
CA LEU A 23 4.46 29.36 1.41
C LEU A 23 5.93 29.76 1.20
N ASN A 24 6.69 29.05 0.36
CA ASN A 24 8.11 29.29 0.11
C ASN A 24 8.39 29.53 -1.39
N PRO A 25 7.82 30.59 -2.00
CA PRO A 25 8.04 30.88 -3.41
C PRO A 25 9.52 31.20 -3.68
N GLY A 26 10.09 30.60 -4.73
CA GLY A 26 11.48 30.82 -5.14
C GLY A 26 12.54 30.14 -4.26
N ARG A 27 12.15 29.42 -3.21
CA ARG A 27 13.07 28.67 -2.36
C ARG A 27 13.16 27.21 -2.80
N GLU A 28 14.37 26.73 -2.99
CA GLU A 28 14.60 25.32 -3.31
C GLU A 28 14.50 24.44 -2.05
N PRO A 29 14.00 23.20 -2.18
CA PRO A 29 14.03 22.22 -1.10
C PRO A 29 15.48 21.96 -0.68
N SER A 30 15.76 21.94 0.62
CA SER A 30 17.11 21.61 1.08
C SER A 30 17.47 20.15 0.76
N GLY A 31 18.75 19.87 0.53
CA GLY A 31 19.21 18.50 0.30
C GLY A 31 18.83 17.54 1.44
N VAL A 32 18.86 18.02 2.68
CA VAL A 32 18.42 17.24 3.86
C VAL A 32 16.94 16.88 3.76
N LEU A 33 16.08 17.81 3.34
CA LEU A 33 14.65 17.54 3.15
C LEU A 33 14.43 16.49 2.06
N LEU A 34 15.18 16.56 0.95
CA LEU A 34 15.12 15.58 -0.13
C LEU A 34 15.57 14.19 0.33
N VAL A 35 16.65 14.11 1.12
CA VAL A 35 17.12 12.84 1.70
C VAL A 35 16.08 12.25 2.64
N MET A 36 15.47 13.05 3.51
CA MET A 36 14.41 12.58 4.41
C MET A 36 13.16 12.12 3.64
N ALA A 37 12.77 12.84 2.59
CA ALA A 37 11.66 12.44 1.72
C ALA A 37 11.97 11.11 1.01
N ALA A 38 13.18 10.93 0.51
CA ALA A 38 13.63 9.68 -0.10
C ALA A 38 13.64 8.51 0.90
N CYS A 39 14.14 8.72 2.12
CA CYS A 39 14.08 7.72 3.19
C CYS A 39 12.63 7.33 3.53
N GLY A 40 11.72 8.31 3.63
CA GLY A 40 10.30 8.04 3.87
C GLY A 40 9.67 7.21 2.75
N ALA A 41 9.93 7.56 1.48
CA ALA A 41 9.45 6.78 0.34
C ALA A 41 10.01 5.35 0.33
N ALA A 42 11.30 5.20 0.65
CA ALA A 42 11.93 3.89 0.75
C ALA A 42 11.30 3.02 1.85
N LEU A 43 11.00 3.60 3.02
CA LEU A 43 10.31 2.91 4.11
C LEU A 43 8.88 2.50 3.73
N MET A 44 8.14 3.36 3.04
CA MET A 44 6.80 3.03 2.54
C MET A 44 6.84 1.85 1.58
N LEU A 45 7.77 1.86 0.62
CA LEU A 45 7.97 0.76 -0.33
C LEU A 45 8.39 -0.52 0.39
N ALA A 46 9.35 -0.44 1.31
CA ALA A 46 9.79 -1.58 2.10
C ALA A 46 8.64 -2.20 2.91
N GLY A 47 7.81 -1.36 3.54
CA GLY A 47 6.62 -1.80 4.27
C GLY A 47 5.59 -2.47 3.36
N ALA A 48 5.34 -1.92 2.18
CA ALA A 48 4.42 -2.51 1.19
C ALA A 48 4.92 -3.87 0.69
N VAL A 49 6.22 -3.97 0.37
CA VAL A 49 6.86 -5.23 -0.04
C VAL A 49 6.78 -6.25 1.10
N TRP A 50 7.15 -5.86 2.32
CA TRP A 50 7.08 -6.73 3.49
C TRP A 50 5.66 -7.25 3.74
N TYR A 51 4.66 -6.37 3.70
CA TYR A 51 3.26 -6.76 3.88
C TYR A 51 2.78 -7.70 2.78
N GLY A 52 3.12 -7.41 1.51
CA GLY A 52 2.81 -8.26 0.38
C GLY A 52 3.41 -9.66 0.51
N LEU A 53 4.68 -9.75 0.91
CA LEU A 53 5.35 -11.03 1.17
C LEU A 53 4.72 -11.76 2.36
N SER A 54 4.38 -11.05 3.44
CA SER A 54 3.75 -11.63 4.64
C SER A 54 2.35 -12.19 4.39
N ARG A 55 1.64 -11.64 3.40
CA ARG A 55 0.28 -12.06 3.01
C ARG A 55 0.26 -12.93 1.75
N SER A 56 1.41 -13.13 1.12
CA SER A 56 1.52 -13.97 -0.06
C SER A 56 1.14 -15.41 0.28
N SER A 57 0.41 -16.06 -0.63
CA SER A 57 0.09 -17.48 -0.49
C SER A 57 1.37 -18.30 -0.66
N ALA A 58 1.42 -19.47 -0.01
CA ALA A 58 2.59 -20.33 -0.07
C ALA A 58 2.97 -20.63 -1.54
N PRO A 59 4.27 -20.59 -1.89
CA PRO A 59 4.71 -20.96 -3.23
C PRO A 59 4.16 -22.33 -3.61
N GLY A 60 3.52 -22.44 -4.78
CA GLY A 60 2.89 -23.68 -5.23
C GLY A 60 1.48 -23.94 -4.68
N SER A 61 0.84 -22.97 -4.00
CA SER A 61 -0.59 -23.07 -3.70
C SER A 61 -1.46 -22.71 -4.91
N THR A 62 -2.58 -23.39 -5.08
CA THR A 62 -3.57 -23.13 -6.13
C THR A 62 -4.82 -22.55 -5.50
N TYR A 63 -5.35 -21.49 -6.09
CA TYR A 63 -6.61 -20.89 -5.66
C TYR A 63 -7.77 -21.82 -6.00
N VAL A 64 -8.51 -22.24 -4.98
CA VAL A 64 -9.78 -22.96 -5.12
C VAL A 64 -10.89 -21.91 -5.03
N PRO A 65 -11.69 -21.71 -6.10
CA PRO A 65 -12.76 -20.73 -6.10
C PRO A 65 -13.85 -21.11 -5.10
N ALA A 66 -14.56 -20.09 -4.61
CA ALA A 66 -15.73 -20.32 -3.76
C ALA A 66 -16.78 -21.18 -4.49
N ARG A 67 -17.35 -22.15 -3.79
CA ARG A 67 -18.40 -23.04 -4.31
C ARG A 67 -19.59 -23.04 -3.37
N ILE A 68 -20.77 -23.21 -3.95
CA ILE A 68 -22.01 -23.45 -3.24
C ILE A 68 -22.45 -24.87 -3.58
N ASP A 69 -22.44 -25.75 -2.59
CA ASP A 69 -22.88 -27.15 -2.73
C ASP A 69 -24.16 -27.32 -1.90
N GLY A 70 -25.31 -27.20 -2.56
CA GLY A 70 -26.62 -27.21 -1.91
C GLY A 70 -26.82 -26.01 -0.99
N ASN A 71 -26.84 -26.26 0.32
CA ASN A 71 -27.04 -25.23 1.36
C ASN A 71 -25.74 -24.84 2.08
N GLU A 72 -24.60 -25.41 1.67
CA GLU A 72 -23.28 -25.14 2.24
C GLU A 72 -22.48 -24.23 1.31
N ILE A 73 -21.90 -23.16 1.87
CA ILE A 73 -21.03 -22.23 1.14
C ILE A 73 -19.60 -22.50 1.60
N THR A 74 -18.76 -22.96 0.68
CA THR A 74 -17.32 -23.09 0.91
C THR A 74 -16.62 -21.85 0.38
N PRO A 75 -15.98 -21.02 1.24
CA PRO A 75 -15.23 -19.85 0.79
C PRO A 75 -14.03 -20.23 -0.08
N GLY A 76 -13.67 -19.33 -0.98
CA GLY A 76 -12.44 -19.49 -1.76
C GLY A 76 -11.22 -19.51 -0.83
N HIS A 77 -10.36 -20.52 -1.02
CA HIS A 77 -9.19 -20.74 -0.20
C HIS A 77 -8.03 -21.23 -1.06
N MET A 78 -6.83 -21.24 -0.50
CA MET A 78 -5.63 -21.75 -1.17
C MET A 78 -5.38 -23.18 -0.71
N GLU A 79 -5.23 -24.11 -1.67
CA GLU A 79 -4.78 -25.48 -1.38
C GLU A 79 -3.35 -25.72 -1.89
N PRO A 80 -2.55 -26.58 -1.25
CA PRO A 80 -1.27 -27.02 -1.80
C PRO A 80 -1.48 -27.71 -3.16
N ARG A 81 -0.71 -27.34 -4.18
CA ARG A 81 -0.70 -28.08 -5.46
C ARG A 81 -0.15 -29.49 -5.19
N ARG A 82 -1.02 -30.50 -5.38
CA ARG A 82 -0.63 -31.92 -5.36
C ARG A 82 0.14 -32.30 -6.61
#